data_AF-A0A436R207-F1
#
_entry.id   AF-A0A436R207-F1
#
_cell.length_a   1.000
_cell.length_b   1.000
_cell.length_c   1.000
_cell.angle_alpha   90.00
_cell.angle_beta   90.00
_cell.angle_gamma   90.00
#
_symmetry.space_group_name_H-M   'P 1'
#
loop_
_entity.id
_entity.type
_entity.pdbx_description
1 polymer ?
#
loop_
_entity_poly.entity_id
_entity_poly.type
_entity_poly.pdbx_seq_one_letter_code
_entity_poly.pdbx_strand_id
1 'polypeptide(L)' 'DCVLENLIGDDMLKVPALLAEPDLMLHLYGKAESRAGRKMGHFTRLVRPK' A
#
# COMPACT_ATOMS: atom_id res chain seq x y z
N ASP A 1 -4.36 -6.11 16.14
CA ASP A 1 -4.69 -4.79 15.57
C ASP A 1 -4.25 -4.68 14.12
N CYS A 2 -4.62 -3.62 13.42
CA CYS A 2 -4.11 -3.35 12.07
C CYS A 2 -3.98 -1.84 11.83
N VAL A 3 -3.09 -1.48 10.90
CA VAL A 3 -2.90 -0.11 10.42
C VAL A 3 -3.07 -0.09 8.92
N LEU A 4 -3.88 0.85 8.42
CA LEU A 4 -4.12 1.05 6.99
C LEU A 4 -3.49 2.37 6.54
N GLU A 5 -2.73 2.31 5.45
CA GLU A 5 -2.07 3.46 4.85
C GLU A 5 -2.43 3.56 3.36
N ASN A 6 -2.61 4.78 2.88
CA ASN A 6 -2.92 5.03 1.46
C ASN A 6 -1.61 5.10 0.66
N LEU A 7 -1.64 4.59 -0.57
CA LEU A 7 -0.59 4.84 -1.55
C LEU A 7 -0.99 6.04 -2.40
N ILE A 8 -0.24 7.13 -2.32
CA ILE A 8 -0.49 8.37 -3.06
C ILE A 8 0.62 8.60 -4.08
N GLY A 9 0.26 8.80 -5.36
CA GLY A 9 1.20 9.17 -6.42
C GLY A 9 2.46 8.29 -6.44
N ASP A 10 3.59 8.89 -6.04
CA ASP A 10 4.92 8.28 -6.06
C ASP A 10 5.12 7.20 -4.99
N ASP A 11 4.22 7.06 -4.01
CA ASP A 11 4.22 5.91 -3.10
C ASP A 11 4.09 4.57 -3.86
N MET A 12 3.62 4.59 -5.11
CA MET A 12 3.63 3.42 -5.99
C MET A 12 5.02 2.79 -6.15
N LEU A 13 6.10 3.55 -5.99
CA LEU A 13 7.47 3.03 -6.00
C LEU A 13 7.75 2.07 -4.82
N LYS A 14 6.97 2.13 -3.75
CA LYS A 14 7.08 1.24 -2.58
C LYS A 14 6.44 -0.13 -2.83
N VAL A 15 5.58 -0.27 -3.84
CA VAL A 15 4.78 -1.49 -4.07
C VAL A 15 5.60 -2.78 -4.11
N PRO A 16 6.75 -2.85 -4.82
CA PRO A 16 7.55 -4.08 -4.85
C PRO A 16 8.03 -4.50 -3.46
N ALA A 17 8.44 -3.55 -2.62
CA ALA A 17 8.87 -3.83 -1.25
C ALA A 17 7.69 -4.25 -0.37
N LEU A 18 6.57 -3.52 -0.45
CA LEU A 18 5.35 -3.82 0.32
C LEU A 18 4.81 -5.22 -0.01
N LEU A 19 4.82 -5.63 -1.28
CA LEU A 19 4.38 -6.97 -1.71
C LEU A 19 5.21 -8.10 -1.10
N ALA A 20 6.47 -7.84 -0.74
CA ALA A 20 7.34 -8.82 -0.11
C ALA A 20 7.19 -8.86 1.43
N GLU A 21 6.46 -7.92 2.03
CA GLU A 21 6.29 -7.88 3.48
C GLU A 21 5.29 -8.95 3.94
N PRO A 22 5.66 -9.78 4.93
CA PRO A 22 4.68 -10.64 5.58
C PRO A 22 3.64 -9.81 6.34
N ASP A 23 2.44 -10.37 6.51
CA ASP A 23 1.34 -9.74 7.24
C ASP A 23 0.88 -8.38 6.67
N LEU A 24 1.18 -8.12 5.39
CA LEU A 24 0.73 -6.95 4.64
C LEU A 24 -0.22 -7.37 3.53
N MET A 25 -1.39 -6.72 3.48
CA MET A 25 -2.36 -6.88 2.39
C MET A 25 -2.37 -5.63 1.53
N LEU A 26 -1.94 -5.76 0.27
CA LEU A 26 -1.90 -4.68 -0.71
C LEU A 26 -3.15 -4.70 -1.60
N HIS A 27 -3.78 -3.54 -1.80
CA HIS A 27 -4.85 -3.35 -2.78
C HIS A 27 -4.54 -2.18 -3.71
N LEU A 28 -4.33 -2.49 -4.99
CA LEU A 28 -4.12 -1.52 -6.07
C LEU A 28 -5.41 -1.30 -6.86
N TYR A 29 -5.73 -0.04 -7.16
CA TYR A 29 -6.98 0.30 -7.87
C TYR A 29 -6.92 0.13 -9.40
N GLY A 30 -5.82 -0.41 -9.94
CA GLY A 30 -5.67 -0.64 -11.39
C GLY A 30 -5.60 0.64 -12.25
N LYS A 31 -5.28 1.79 -11.65
CA LYS A 31 -5.14 3.06 -12.38
C LYS A 31 -3.90 3.02 -13.26
N ALA A 32 -4.05 3.30 -14.54
CA ALA A 32 -2.96 3.21 -15.53
C ALA A 32 -1.78 4.17 -15.26
N GLU A 33 -2.03 5.31 -14.59
CA GLU A 33 -1.02 6.36 -14.39
C GLU A 33 -1.06 6.91 -12.96
N SER A 34 0.11 6.91 -12.30
CA SER A 34 0.34 7.59 -11.02
C SER A 34 0.50 9.09 -11.21
N ARG A 35 -0.12 9.89 -10.34
CA ARG A 35 0.01 11.35 -10.33
C ARG A 35 0.11 11.85 -8.89
N ALA A 36 0.82 12.96 -8.68
CA ALA A 36 0.94 13.59 -7.36
C ALA A 36 -0.45 13.83 -6.74
N GLY A 37 -0.61 13.51 -5.46
CA GLY A 37 -1.88 13.63 -4.73
C GLY A 37 -2.98 12.62 -5.11
N ARG A 38 -2.78 11.78 -6.14
CA ARG A 38 -3.77 10.79 -6.55
C ARG A 38 -3.65 9.53 -5.70
N LYS A 39 -4.75 9.10 -5.07
CA LYS A 39 -4.81 7.81 -4.38
C LYS A 39 -4.74 6.66 -5.38
N MET A 40 -3.69 5.85 -5.30
CA MET A 40 -3.43 4.74 -6.22
C MET A 40 -3.84 3.38 -5.66
N GLY A 41 -3.92 3.29 -4.34
CA GLY A 41 -4.32 2.10 -3.62
C GLY A 41 -4.25 2.34 -2.11
N HIS A 42 -4.18 1.24 -1.38
CA HIS A 42 -3.82 1.23 0.04
C HIS A 42 -3.19 -0.11 0.39
N PHE A 43 -2.53 -0.15 1.53
CA PHE A 43 -2.14 -1.40 2.16
C PHE A 43 -2.60 -1.43 3.62
N THR A 44 -2.80 -2.62 4.14
CA THR A 44 -3.09 -2.86 5.54
C THR A 44 -2.04 -3.77 6.11
N ARG A 45 -1.38 -3.34 7.20
CA ARG A 45 -0.42 -4.14 7.94
C ARG A 45 -1.09 -4.68 9.20
N LEU A 46 -1.03 -5.99 9.40
CA LEU A 46 -1.55 -6.64 10.61
C LEU A 46 -0.50 -6.51 11.73
N VAL A 47 -0.94 -6.06 12.90
CA VAL A 47 -0.11 -5.98 14.11
C VAL A 47 -0.43 -7.20 14.96
N ARG A 48 0.52 -8.13 15.01
CA ARG A 48 0.44 -9.29 15.90
C ARG A 48 0.93 -8.89 17.30
N PRO A 49 0.17 -9.19 18.37
CA PRO A 49 0.71 -9.11 19.71
C PRO A 49 1.88 -10.09 19.86
N LYS A 50 2.88 -9.70 20.64
CA LYS A 50 3.98 -10.59 21.04
C LYS A 50 3.48 -11.69 21.96
#